data_AF-A0ABD0TBP3-F1
#
_entry.id   AF-A0ABD0TBP3-F1
#
_cell.length_a   1.000
_cell.length_b   1.000
_cell.length_c   1.000
_cell.angle_alpha   90.00
_cell.angle_beta   90.00
_cell.angle_gamma   90.00
#
_symmetry.space_group_name_H-M   'P 1'
#
loop_
_entity.id
_entity.type
_entity.pdbx_description
1 polymer ?
#
loop_
_entity_poly.entity_id
_entity_poly.type
_entity_poly.pdbx_seq_one_letter_code
_entity_poly.pdbx_strand_id
1 'polypeptide(L)'
;MKHVWIFIVVIVSGFYQGASMARQCTGPGKFPNDQLGSCQGFTMCLIAGAGNFAQLNLTCPPGFIYNHVHSQCTNVTGYQCEPDYNCTNIGNFPNPFSDDCFSYIACVEGVNDMITARSIECQEGQIFVPLNGSCIFHNDTLFRCHTEEFSSENIEIEIAESIDNSSCRLISFTYSVGLIYLFLVSVI
;
A
#
# COMPACT_ATOMS: atom_id res chain seq x y z
N MET A 1 23.62 59.35 1.02
CA MET A 1 22.49 58.85 1.85
C MET A 1 21.60 57.83 1.12
N LYS A 2 21.24 58.02 -0.17
CA LYS A 2 20.39 57.07 -0.92
C LYS A 2 21.07 55.73 -1.26
N HIS A 3 22.39 55.69 -1.43
CA HIS A 3 23.13 54.45 -1.70
C HIS A 3 23.21 53.50 -0.50
N VAL A 4 23.14 54.02 0.73
CA VAL A 4 23.20 53.20 1.96
C VAL A 4 21.92 52.37 2.12
N TRP A 5 20.76 52.94 1.79
CA TRP A 5 19.48 52.24 1.82
C TRP A 5 19.38 51.12 0.78
N ILE A 6 19.95 51.33 -0.42
CA ILE A 6 19.97 50.31 -1.48
C ILE A 6 20.83 49.11 -1.06
N PHE A 7 21.99 49.35 -0.44
CA PHE A 7 22.85 48.27 0.07
C PHE A 7 22.18 47.47 1.20
N ILE A 8 21.45 48.12 2.10
CA ILE A 8 20.71 47.44 3.17
C ILE A 8 19.59 46.56 2.59
N VAL A 9 18.85 47.05 1.59
CA VAL A 9 17.78 46.27 0.94
C VAL A 9 18.33 45.07 0.17
N VAL A 10 19.48 45.21 -0.51
CA VAL A 10 20.12 44.10 -1.25
C VAL A 10 20.73 43.06 -0.32
N ILE A 11 21.30 43.48 0.81
CA ILE A 11 21.78 42.54 1.84
C ILE A 11 20.60 41.82 2.47
N VAL A 12 19.54 42.53 2.86
CA VAL A 12 18.35 41.91 3.47
C VAL A 12 17.64 40.96 2.49
N SER A 13 17.55 41.26 1.19
CA SER A 13 16.94 40.35 0.20
C SER A 13 17.85 39.17 -0.20
N GLY A 14 19.18 39.34 -0.13
CA GLY A 14 20.16 38.29 -0.42
C GLY A 14 20.27 37.18 0.63
N PHE A 15 19.78 37.42 1.87
CA PHE A 15 19.81 36.42 2.96
C PHE A 15 18.54 35.55 3.07
N TYR A 16 17.52 35.72 2.22
CA TYR A 16 16.28 34.90 2.27
C TYR A 16 16.29 33.66 1.38
N GLN A 17 17.38 33.35 0.68
CA GLN A 17 17.41 32.19 -0.22
C GLN A 17 18.22 31.06 0.40
N GLY A 18 17.52 30.06 0.94
CA GLY A 18 18.17 28.79 1.28
C GLY A 18 17.57 27.98 2.42
N ALA A 19 16.30 28.15 2.78
CA ALA A 19 15.60 27.11 3.53
C ALA A 19 14.62 26.42 2.58
N SER A 20 15.11 25.46 1.79
CA SER A 20 14.23 24.48 1.16
C SER A 20 13.60 23.65 2.28
N MET A 21 12.42 24.06 2.73
CA MET A 21 11.57 23.22 3.57
C MET A 21 10.95 22.13 2.68
N ALA A 22 11.77 21.18 2.26
CA ALA A 22 11.28 19.93 1.72
C ALA A 22 10.68 19.16 2.90
N ARG A 23 9.34 19.22 3.01
CA ARG A 23 8.53 18.44 3.95
C ARG A 23 8.57 16.96 3.51
N GLN A 24 9.72 16.30 3.59
CA GLN A 24 9.90 14.95 3.02
C GLN A 24 10.19 13.87 4.07
N CYS A 25 10.84 14.22 5.17
CA CYS A 25 11.05 13.30 6.27
C CYS A 25 10.06 13.60 7.39
N THR A 26 9.19 12.64 7.69
CA THR A 26 8.28 12.69 8.85
C THR A 26 8.94 12.14 10.12
N GLY A 27 10.04 11.40 9.96
CA GLY A 27 10.84 10.85 11.04
C GLY A 27 12.27 10.49 10.59
N PRO A 28 13.16 10.16 11.54
CA PRO A 28 14.47 9.62 11.21
C PRO A 28 14.33 8.21 10.65
N GLY A 29 15.14 7.85 9.65
CA GLY A 29 15.05 6.54 9.01
C GLY A 29 15.66 6.51 7.62
N LYS A 30 15.47 5.38 6.93
CA LYS A 30 15.82 5.22 5.53
C LYS A 30 14.56 4.87 4.76
N PHE A 31 14.25 5.65 3.75
CA PHE A 31 13.02 5.53 2.98
C PHE A 31 13.35 5.30 1.51
N PRO A 32 12.57 4.49 0.79
CA PRO A 32 12.65 4.44 -0.66
C PRO A 32 12.65 5.83 -1.32
N ASN A 33 13.43 5.97 -2.38
CA ASN A 33 13.47 7.18 -3.17
C ASN A 33 13.67 6.82 -4.65
N ASP A 34 12.57 6.52 -5.34
CA ASP A 34 12.60 5.95 -6.68
C ASP A 34 12.07 6.91 -7.74
N GLN A 35 12.53 8.16 -7.71
CA GLN A 35 12.14 9.19 -8.69
C GLN A 35 12.33 8.79 -10.16
N LEU A 36 13.18 7.79 -10.43
CA LEU A 36 13.46 7.24 -11.76
C LEU A 36 12.93 5.80 -11.96
N GLY A 37 12.16 5.25 -11.01
CA GLY A 37 11.52 3.93 -11.13
C GLY A 37 12.46 2.72 -11.01
N SER A 38 13.72 2.89 -10.59
CA SER A 38 14.70 1.80 -10.57
C SER A 38 14.82 1.04 -9.25
N CYS A 39 14.10 1.43 -8.19
CA CYS A 39 14.26 0.90 -6.81
C CYS A 39 15.68 1.02 -6.22
N GLN A 40 16.61 1.69 -6.89
CA GLN A 40 18.00 1.80 -6.46
C GLN A 40 18.19 2.91 -5.44
N GLY A 41 17.31 3.91 -5.44
CA GLY A 41 17.46 5.11 -4.64
C GLY A 41 16.82 4.97 -3.28
N PHE A 42 17.47 5.53 -2.28
CA PHE A 42 16.89 5.69 -0.95
C PHE A 42 17.37 6.98 -0.32
N THR A 43 16.56 7.55 0.55
CA THR A 43 16.90 8.76 1.30
C THR A 43 17.06 8.39 2.76
N MET A 44 18.18 8.81 3.33
CA MET A 44 18.40 8.77 4.77
C MET A 44 17.96 10.10 5.39
N CYS A 45 17.01 10.02 6.31
CA CYS A 45 16.51 11.12 7.11
C CYS A 45 17.23 11.13 8.46
N LEU A 46 17.96 12.20 8.75
CA LEU A 46 18.76 12.39 9.96
C LEU A 46 18.22 13.57 10.77
N ILE A 47 18.24 13.48 12.10
CA ILE A 47 17.80 14.58 12.97
C ILE A 47 18.82 15.73 12.86
N ALA A 48 18.34 16.92 12.48
CA ALA A 48 19.16 18.12 12.29
C ALA A 48 18.84 19.24 13.30
N GLY A 49 17.93 19.00 14.26
CA GLY A 49 17.52 19.96 15.28
C GLY A 49 16.03 19.87 15.59
N ALA A 50 15.51 20.80 16.39
CA ALA A 50 14.12 20.81 16.90
C ALA A 50 13.05 20.64 15.80
N GLY A 51 12.65 19.39 15.52
CA GLY A 51 11.68 19.03 14.49
C GLY A 51 12.19 19.11 13.04
N ASN A 52 13.50 19.32 12.82
CA ASN A 52 14.08 19.42 11.49
C ASN A 52 14.87 18.16 11.13
N PHE A 53 14.79 17.77 9.86
CA PHE A 53 15.51 16.61 9.32
C PHE A 53 16.44 17.03 8.19
N ALA A 54 17.68 16.55 8.24
CA ALA A 54 18.61 16.56 7.11
C ALA A 54 18.35 15.33 6.24
N GLN A 55 18.47 15.52 4.92
CA GLN A 55 18.23 14.47 3.95
C GLN A 55 19.50 14.15 3.19
N LEU A 56 19.78 12.86 3.06
CA LEU A 56 20.88 12.36 2.26
C LEU A 56 20.33 11.35 1.25
N ASN A 57 20.29 11.76 -0.01
CA ASN A 57 19.90 10.89 -1.11
C ASN A 57 21.08 10.01 -1.50
N LEU A 58 20.85 8.70 -1.52
CA LEU A 58 21.85 7.68 -1.81
C LEU A 58 21.30 6.74 -2.89
N THR A 59 22.23 6.10 -3.58
CA THR A 59 21.91 5.11 -4.60
C THR A 59 22.69 3.84 -4.31
N CYS A 60 22.02 2.70 -4.41
CA CYS A 60 22.65 1.40 -4.30
C CYS A 60 23.70 1.20 -5.42
N PRO A 61 24.73 0.36 -5.19
CA PRO A 61 25.68 -0.02 -6.23
C PRO A 61 24.96 -0.62 -7.46
N PRO A 62 25.59 -0.58 -8.65
CA PRO A 62 25.00 -1.16 -9.85
C PRO A 62 24.60 -2.63 -9.65
N GLY A 63 23.37 -2.96 -10.04
CA GLY A 63 22.81 -4.31 -9.88
C GLY A 63 22.17 -4.59 -8.51
N PHE A 64 22.11 -3.61 -7.60
CA PHE A 64 21.43 -3.74 -6.31
C PHE A 64 20.25 -2.76 -6.22
N ILE A 65 19.18 -3.19 -5.56
CA ILE A 65 18.03 -2.34 -5.22
C ILE A 65 17.89 -2.20 -3.71
N TYR A 66 17.29 -1.10 -3.26
CA TYR A 66 17.08 -0.84 -1.85
C TYR A 66 15.96 -1.76 -1.29
N ASN A 67 16.33 -2.57 -0.31
CA ASN A 67 15.42 -3.39 0.46
C ASN A 67 14.88 -2.62 1.66
N HIS A 68 13.59 -2.25 1.64
CA HIS A 68 12.97 -1.48 2.72
C HIS A 68 12.77 -2.29 4.00
N VAL A 69 12.53 -3.60 3.89
CA VAL A 69 12.35 -4.52 5.03
C VAL A 69 13.63 -4.60 5.86
N HIS A 70 14.78 -4.72 5.19
CA HIS A 70 16.10 -4.84 5.82
C HIS A 70 16.89 -3.53 5.88
N SER A 71 16.37 -2.44 5.31
CA SER A 71 17.03 -1.14 5.22
C SER A 71 18.45 -1.16 4.60
N GLN A 72 18.64 -2.01 3.59
CA GLN A 72 19.93 -2.27 2.93
C GLN A 72 19.79 -2.55 1.43
N CYS A 73 20.86 -2.35 0.66
CA CYS A 73 20.89 -2.74 -0.74
C CYS A 73 20.97 -4.26 -0.88
N THR A 74 20.15 -4.84 -1.76
CA THR A 74 20.10 -6.29 -2.02
C THR A 74 20.05 -6.60 -3.51
N ASN A 75 20.45 -7.81 -3.88
CA ASN A 75 20.31 -8.39 -5.22
C ASN A 75 19.85 -9.86 -5.09
N VAL A 76 18.98 -10.12 -4.11
CA VAL A 76 18.37 -11.45 -3.95
C VAL A 76 17.19 -11.56 -4.90
N THR A 77 16.92 -12.77 -5.41
CA THR A 77 15.84 -13.01 -6.38
C THR A 77 14.46 -12.82 -5.77
N GLY A 78 14.26 -13.20 -4.51
CA GLY A 78 12.97 -13.08 -3.81
C GLY A 78 12.57 -11.68 -3.36
N TYR A 79 13.22 -10.64 -3.88
CA TYR A 79 12.84 -9.24 -3.65
C TYR A 79 13.12 -8.44 -4.92
N GLN A 80 12.07 -8.01 -5.63
CA GLN A 80 12.18 -7.27 -6.90
C GLN A 80 11.44 -5.94 -6.86
N CYS A 81 11.85 -5.05 -7.74
CA CYS A 81 11.17 -3.79 -8.02
C CYS A 81 10.03 -4.03 -9.01
N GLU A 82 8.85 -3.46 -8.78
CA GLU A 82 7.69 -3.61 -9.67
C GLU A 82 7.20 -2.23 -10.12
N PRO A 83 7.95 -1.49 -10.96
CA PRO A 83 7.62 -0.12 -11.32
C PRO A 83 6.28 0.03 -12.07
N ASP A 84 5.83 -1.04 -12.72
CA ASP A 84 4.57 -1.07 -13.48
C ASP A 84 3.35 -1.37 -12.60
N TYR A 85 3.53 -1.74 -11.33
CA TYR A 85 2.42 -1.99 -10.42
C TYR A 85 1.93 -0.67 -9.78
N ASN A 86 0.65 -0.37 -9.97
CA ASN A 86 0.05 0.87 -9.49
C ASN A 86 -0.45 0.73 -8.04
N CYS A 87 0.34 1.23 -7.10
CA CYS A 87 -0.04 1.31 -5.69
C CYS A 87 -1.06 2.42 -5.44
N THR A 88 -2.24 2.07 -4.94
CA THR A 88 -3.25 3.04 -4.50
C THR A 88 -3.14 3.38 -3.01
N ASN A 89 -2.71 2.42 -2.21
CA ASN A 89 -2.54 2.56 -0.76
C ASN A 89 -1.24 1.88 -0.32
N ILE A 90 -0.71 2.29 0.83
CA ILE A 90 0.42 1.63 1.49
C ILE A 90 -0.08 0.30 2.07
N GLY A 91 0.71 -0.77 1.91
CA GLY A 91 0.38 -2.08 2.46
C GLY A 91 0.91 -3.24 1.63
N ASN A 92 0.47 -4.45 1.99
CA ASN A 92 0.81 -5.69 1.29
C ASN A 92 -0.41 -6.21 0.54
N PHE A 93 -0.24 -6.56 -0.72
CA PHE A 93 -1.31 -6.92 -1.64
C PHE A 93 -0.97 -8.22 -2.38
N PRO A 94 -1.98 -8.97 -2.85
CA PRO A 94 -1.72 -10.15 -3.66
C PRO A 94 -0.87 -9.80 -4.88
N ASN A 95 0.13 -10.63 -5.17
CA ASN A 95 0.94 -10.46 -6.37
C ASN A 95 0.18 -11.02 -7.59
N PRO A 96 -0.27 -10.18 -8.54
CA PRO A 96 -0.99 -10.65 -9.72
C PRO A 96 -0.08 -11.44 -10.68
N PHE A 97 1.23 -11.40 -10.48
CA PHE A 97 2.23 -12.12 -11.27
C PHE A 97 2.61 -13.48 -10.65
N SER A 98 2.00 -13.86 -9.52
CA SER A 98 2.26 -15.11 -8.79
C SER A 98 1.02 -16.00 -8.85
N ASP A 99 1.13 -17.12 -9.56
CA ASP A 99 0.05 -18.11 -9.68
C ASP A 99 -0.17 -18.90 -8.37
N ASP A 100 0.82 -18.88 -7.48
CA ASP A 100 0.96 -19.73 -6.29
C ASP A 100 0.92 -18.96 -4.95
N CYS A 101 0.71 -17.63 -4.98
CA CYS A 101 0.87 -16.71 -3.83
C CYS A 101 2.18 -16.86 -3.06
N PHE A 102 3.22 -17.44 -3.63
CA PHE A 102 4.52 -17.48 -2.96
C PHE A 102 5.17 -16.11 -2.91
N SER A 103 4.55 -15.08 -3.49
CA SER A 103 4.96 -13.70 -3.32
C SER A 103 3.78 -12.75 -3.19
N TYR A 104 4.08 -11.55 -2.69
CA TYR A 104 3.13 -10.45 -2.53
C TYR A 104 3.75 -9.13 -3.00
N ILE A 105 2.89 -8.15 -3.27
CA ILE A 105 3.31 -6.79 -3.61
C ILE A 105 3.28 -5.93 -2.34
N ALA A 106 4.44 -5.42 -1.94
CA ALA A 106 4.56 -4.40 -0.91
C ALA A 106 4.55 -3.01 -1.55
N CYS A 107 3.51 -2.24 -1.29
CA CYS A 107 3.41 -0.82 -1.59
C CYS A 107 3.95 -0.02 -0.42
N VAL A 108 5.12 0.61 -0.61
CA VAL A 108 5.88 1.23 0.47
C VAL A 108 5.97 2.72 0.25
N GLU A 109 5.74 3.46 1.34
CA GLU A 109 5.96 4.90 1.39
C GLU A 109 7.45 5.22 1.27
N GLY A 110 7.78 6.04 0.28
CA GLY A 110 9.06 6.68 0.10
C GLY A 110 9.02 8.15 0.51
N VAL A 111 10.05 8.90 0.11
CA VAL A 111 10.03 10.36 0.25
C VAL A 111 9.09 11.01 -0.79
N ASN A 112 8.59 12.21 -0.50
CA ASN A 112 7.65 12.96 -1.37
C ASN A 112 6.28 12.30 -1.56
N ASP A 113 5.77 11.59 -0.55
CA ASP A 113 4.50 10.87 -0.64
C ASP A 113 4.47 9.85 -1.80
N MET A 114 5.66 9.45 -2.29
CA MET A 114 5.79 8.48 -3.36
C MET A 114 5.50 7.09 -2.79
N ILE A 115 4.65 6.32 -3.47
CA ILE A 115 4.41 4.93 -3.12
C ILE A 115 5.03 4.05 -4.21
N THR A 116 5.86 3.10 -3.80
CA THR A 116 6.64 2.25 -4.71
C THR A 116 6.31 0.79 -4.45
N ALA A 117 6.10 0.03 -5.51
CA ALA A 117 5.74 -1.38 -5.44
C ALA A 117 6.96 -2.28 -5.55
N ARG A 118 6.95 -3.37 -4.79
CA ARG A 118 8.00 -4.40 -4.79
C ARG A 118 7.39 -5.77 -4.58
N SER A 119 7.82 -6.76 -5.34
CA SER A 119 7.45 -8.15 -5.10
C SER A 119 8.39 -8.77 -4.08
N ILE A 120 7.83 -9.48 -3.11
CA ILE A 120 8.57 -10.15 -2.03
C ILE A 120 8.09 -11.58 -1.95
N GLU A 121 9.03 -12.53 -2.06
CA GLU A 121 8.76 -13.94 -1.83
C GLU A 121 8.54 -14.21 -0.34
N CYS A 122 7.52 -15.00 -0.04
CA CYS A 122 7.31 -15.58 1.27
C CYS A 122 8.42 -16.59 1.59
N GLN A 123 8.56 -16.95 2.87
CA GLN A 123 9.50 -18.01 3.24
C GLN A 123 9.04 -19.36 2.70
N GLU A 124 9.96 -20.32 2.62
CA GLU A 124 9.64 -21.67 2.14
C GLU A 124 8.48 -22.29 2.94
N GLY A 125 7.48 -22.81 2.22
CA GLY A 125 6.26 -23.39 2.82
C GLY A 125 5.21 -22.37 3.28
N GLN A 126 5.42 -21.07 3.02
CA GLN A 126 4.45 -20.03 3.31
C GLN A 126 3.78 -19.49 2.05
N ILE A 127 2.53 -19.08 2.18
CA ILE A 127 1.77 -18.39 1.13
C ILE A 127 1.25 -17.06 1.65
N PHE A 128 1.11 -16.07 0.76
CA PHE A 128 0.52 -14.79 1.10
C PHE A 128 -1.01 -14.88 1.20
N VAL A 129 -1.58 -14.36 2.30
CA VAL A 129 -3.02 -14.25 2.50
C VAL A 129 -3.43 -12.77 2.54
N PRO A 130 -4.22 -12.28 1.55
CA PRO A 130 -4.63 -10.88 1.47
C PRO A 130 -5.40 -10.39 2.69
N LEU A 131 -6.23 -11.25 3.29
CA LEU A 131 -7.05 -10.93 4.46
C LEU A 131 -6.21 -10.44 5.66
N ASN A 132 -5.02 -11.02 5.82
CA ASN A 132 -4.09 -10.70 6.91
C ASN A 132 -2.94 -9.80 6.45
N GLY A 133 -2.83 -9.51 5.15
CA GLY A 133 -1.70 -8.78 4.57
C GLY A 133 -0.33 -9.41 4.87
N SER A 134 -0.26 -10.73 5.03
CA SER A 134 0.94 -11.43 5.51
C SER A 134 1.08 -12.85 4.98
N CYS A 135 2.31 -13.37 5.01
CA CYS A 135 2.63 -14.76 4.70
C CYS A 135 2.33 -15.66 5.91
N ILE A 136 1.66 -16.80 5.68
CA ILE A 136 1.38 -17.81 6.70
C ILE A 136 1.82 -19.19 6.21
N PHE A 137 2.15 -20.10 7.14
CA PHE A 137 2.36 -21.50 6.78
C PHE A 137 1.06 -22.13 6.34
N HIS A 138 1.09 -22.77 5.17
CA HIS A 138 -0.08 -23.43 4.63
C HIS A 138 -0.12 -24.89 5.11
N ASN A 139 -1.12 -25.20 5.95
CA ASN A 139 -1.30 -26.55 6.50
C ASN A 139 -2.43 -27.34 5.82
N ASP A 140 -3.18 -26.71 4.92
CA ASP A 140 -4.38 -27.26 4.30
C ASP A 140 -4.16 -27.53 2.81
N THR A 141 -4.89 -28.47 2.21
CA THR A 141 -4.80 -28.75 0.77
C THR A 141 -5.77 -27.93 -0.08
N LEU A 142 -6.49 -26.96 0.51
CA LEU A 142 -7.69 -26.34 -0.10
C LEU A 142 -7.59 -24.84 -0.42
N PHE A 143 -6.59 -24.10 0.07
CA PHE A 143 -6.45 -22.69 -0.32
C PHE A 143 -5.79 -22.60 -1.69
N ARG A 144 -6.50 -22.01 -2.66
CA ARG A 144 -5.96 -21.65 -3.96
C ARG A 144 -5.96 -20.14 -4.08
N CYS A 145 -4.80 -19.64 -4.48
CA CYS A 145 -4.44 -18.23 -4.63
C CYS A 145 -5.30 -17.38 -5.55
N HIS A 146 -6.11 -18.07 -6.35
CA HIS A 146 -7.03 -17.52 -7.29
C HIS A 146 -8.32 -18.34 -7.19
N THR A 147 -8.99 -18.23 -6.05
CA THR A 147 -10.40 -18.59 -6.01
C THR A 147 -11.12 -17.27 -6.17
N GLU A 148 -11.78 -17.09 -7.33
CA GLU A 148 -12.79 -16.05 -7.52
C GLU A 148 -13.56 -15.90 -6.22
N GLU A 149 -13.70 -14.67 -5.76
CA GLU A 149 -14.56 -14.23 -4.66
C GLU A 149 -14.98 -15.35 -3.72
N PHE A 150 -14.50 -15.29 -2.47
CA PHE A 150 -15.25 -15.84 -1.35
C PHE A 150 -16.61 -15.11 -1.33
N SER A 151 -17.52 -15.50 -2.22
CA SER A 151 -18.96 -15.37 -2.06
C SER A 151 -19.17 -15.96 -0.69
N SER A 152 -19.66 -15.14 0.23
CA SER A 152 -20.23 -15.60 1.47
C SER A 152 -21.22 -16.71 1.13
N GLU A 153 -20.75 -17.95 1.14
CA GLU A 153 -21.60 -19.11 1.11
C GLU A 153 -22.42 -18.96 2.38
N ASN A 154 -23.72 -18.77 2.17
CA ASN A 154 -24.68 -18.64 3.24
C ASN A 154 -24.41 -19.80 4.21
N ILE A 155 -23.96 -19.48 5.43
CA ILE A 155 -23.92 -20.45 6.51
C ILE A 155 -25.39 -20.75 6.82
N GLU A 156 -25.96 -21.69 6.08
CA GLU A 156 -27.22 -22.31 6.42
C GLU A 156 -26.91 -23.26 7.57
N ILE A 157 -27.19 -22.78 8.78
CA ILE A 157 -27.13 -23.57 10.01
C ILE A 157 -28.13 -24.72 9.84
N GLU A 158 -27.64 -25.94 9.62
CA GLU A 158 -28.45 -27.16 9.76
C GLU A 158 -28.93 -27.25 11.21
N ILE A 159 -30.16 -26.78 11.46
CA ILE A 159 -30.92 -27.18 12.63
C ILE A 159 -31.53 -28.54 12.27
N ALA A 160 -31.11 -29.58 13.00
CA ALA A 160 -31.53 -30.96 12.82
C ALA A 160 -33.05 -31.09 12.62
N GLU A 161 -33.41 -31.89 11.62
CA GLU A 161 -34.78 -32.19 11.20
C GLU A 161 -35.64 -32.74 12.35
N SER A 162 -36.88 -32.25 12.43
CA SER A 162 -37.97 -32.93 13.14
C SER A 162 -39.32 -32.50 12.57
N ILE A 163 -39.91 -33.43 11.81
CA ILE A 163 -41.35 -33.73 11.69
C ILE A 163 -42.14 -33.00 10.56
N ASP A 164 -42.40 -33.83 9.54
CA ASP A 164 -43.67 -34.06 8.83
C ASP A 164 -43.98 -33.37 7.50
N ASN A 165 -44.44 -34.26 6.63
CA ASN A 165 -44.68 -34.23 5.22
C ASN A 165 -45.91 -33.38 4.86
N SER A 166 -45.75 -32.29 4.10
CA SER A 166 -46.79 -31.74 3.21
C SER A 166 -46.32 -30.54 2.37
N SER A 167 -46.03 -30.81 1.09
CA SER A 167 -46.18 -29.90 -0.08
C SER A 167 -45.99 -28.38 0.15
N CYS A 168 -44.77 -27.86 -0.05
CA CYS A 168 -44.53 -26.42 -0.12
C CYS A 168 -44.47 -25.95 -1.58
N ARG A 169 -45.46 -25.16 -1.99
CA ARG A 169 -45.45 -24.35 -3.21
C ARG A 169 -44.35 -23.29 -3.11
N LEU A 170 -43.52 -23.19 -4.15
CA LEU A 170 -42.56 -22.11 -4.32
C LEU A 170 -43.31 -20.79 -4.55
N ILE A 171 -43.13 -19.83 -3.65
CA ILE A 171 -43.51 -18.43 -3.90
C ILE A 171 -42.21 -17.65 -4.02
N SER A 172 -41.82 -17.36 -5.26
CA SER A 172 -40.70 -16.47 -5.58
C SER A 172 -41.17 -15.02 -5.43
N PHE A 173 -40.57 -14.26 -4.52
CA PHE A 173 -40.76 -12.80 -4.47
C PHE A 173 -39.65 -12.11 -5.25
N THR A 174 -40.02 -11.52 -6.39
CA THR A 174 -39.17 -10.62 -7.16
C THR A 174 -39.37 -9.18 -6.66
N TYR A 175 -38.33 -8.58 -6.08
CA TYR A 175 -38.36 -7.14 -5.78
C TYR A 175 -37.84 -6.36 -6.98
N SER A 176 -38.76 -5.75 -7.71
CA SER A 176 -38.44 -4.78 -8.76
C SER A 176 -38.40 -3.37 -8.16
N VAL A 177 -37.29 -2.69 -8.42
CA VAL A 177 -37.02 -1.26 -8.14
C VAL A 177 -38.08 -0.41 -8.84
N GLY A 178 -39.14 -0.04 -8.12
CA GLY A 178 -40.25 0.73 -8.71
C GLY A 178 -41.17 1.45 -7.73
N LEU A 179 -40.81 1.57 -6.45
CA LEU A 179 -41.69 2.16 -5.42
C LEU A 179 -40.97 3.16 -4.48
N ILE A 180 -40.03 3.94 -5.02
CA ILE A 180 -39.49 5.11 -4.30
C ILE A 180 -40.32 6.38 -4.60
N TYR A 181 -41.23 6.35 -5.58
CA TYR A 181 -42.04 7.53 -5.95
C TYR A 181 -43.36 7.69 -5.18
N LEU A 182 -43.69 6.84 -4.22
CA LEU A 182 -44.98 6.87 -3.50
C LEU A 182 -44.89 7.11 -1.98
N PHE A 183 -43.70 7.36 -1.43
CA PHE A 183 -43.51 7.68 -0.01
C PHE A 183 -43.21 9.17 0.26
N LEU A 184 -43.60 10.08 -0.63
CA LEU A 184 -43.57 11.52 -0.37
C LEU A 184 -44.98 12.16 -0.26
N VAL A 185 -46.07 11.37 -0.26
CA VAL A 185 -47.44 11.93 -0.15
C VAL A 185 -48.17 11.47 1.12
N SER A 186 -47.49 10.84 2.07
CA SER A 186 -48.08 10.58 3.38
C SER A 186 -47.02 10.52 4.46
N VAL A 187 -46.55 11.71 4.87
CA VAL A 187 -46.26 12.13 6.26
C VAL A 187 -45.49 13.47 6.17
N ILE A 188 -46.20 14.54 6.55
CA ILE A 188 -45.78 15.94 6.81
C ILE A 188 -45.68 16.86 5.58
#